data_AF-A0AA36IQY6-F1
#
_entry.id   AF-A0AA36IQY6-F1
#
_cell.length_a   1.000
_cell.length_b   1.000
_cell.length_c   1.000
_cell.angle_alpha   90.00
_cell.angle_beta   90.00
_cell.angle_gamma   90.00
#
_symmetry.space_group_name_H-M   'P 1'
#
loop_
_entity.id
_entity.type
_entity.pdbx_description
1 polymer ?
#
loop_
_entity_poly.entity_id
_entity_poly.type
_entity_poly.pdbx_seq_one_letter_code
_entity_poly.pdbx_strand_id
1 'polypeptide(L)'
;NSAHTRNMAAAAAQEFVSGPRVIQAAHQLLDQFSLRQLCEALATAPAEDAEPLISALEGLGEIEEVRALFVEEDVKAFLTQGVSAGPRLRGLVAKLLARLAKAEAMANRLLEATLFDLCEPLLLDEETGVAEAAAQAVLAGAKWPAGQQALVGVSPGTGASLAERLQSRLPEMSDVPRIRILALFVQLGRASPESFAVLESRGALEKALESFITEDLLLKLNAVELMDA
;
A
#
# COMPACT_ATOMS: atom_id res chain seq x y z
N ASN A 1 25.94 10.30 -18.82
CA ASN A 1 26.14 9.47 -17.61
C ASN A 1 24.87 8.81 -17.08
N SER A 2 23.72 9.48 -17.00
CA SER A 2 22.49 8.90 -16.42
C SER A 2 22.01 7.60 -17.08
N ALA A 3 22.00 7.52 -18.42
CA ALA A 3 21.57 6.30 -19.12
C ALA A 3 22.48 5.09 -18.87
N HIS A 4 23.79 5.30 -18.71
CA HIS A 4 24.72 4.20 -18.43
C HIS A 4 24.53 3.66 -17.01
N THR A 5 24.42 4.55 -16.01
CA THR A 5 24.14 4.17 -14.62
C THR A 5 22.83 3.41 -14.49
N ARG A 6 21.78 3.86 -15.20
CA ARG A 6 20.49 3.19 -15.23
C ARG A 6 20.58 1.77 -15.79
N ASN A 7 21.23 1.59 -16.94
CA ASN A 7 21.35 0.27 -17.58
C ASN A 7 22.16 -0.69 -16.69
N MET A 8 23.18 -0.19 -15.98
CA MET A 8 23.91 -0.99 -15.00
C MET A 8 23.05 -1.36 -13.79
N ALA A 9 22.24 -0.44 -13.29
CA ALA A 9 21.31 -0.71 -12.19
C ALA A 9 20.27 -1.77 -12.57
N ALA A 10 19.71 -1.71 -13.78
CA ALA A 10 18.79 -2.72 -14.30
C ALA A 10 19.45 -4.10 -14.44
N ALA A 11 20.70 -4.16 -14.91
CA ALA A 11 21.46 -5.41 -14.99
C ALA A 11 21.74 -6.02 -13.61
N ALA A 12 22.16 -5.21 -12.63
CA ALA A 12 22.38 -5.65 -11.25
C ALA A 12 21.07 -6.11 -10.58
N ALA A 13 19.96 -5.39 -10.84
CA ALA A 13 18.63 -5.79 -10.40
C ALA A 13 18.20 -7.14 -11.01
N GLN A 14 18.47 -7.36 -12.30
CA GLN A 14 18.20 -8.63 -12.96
C GLN A 14 19.00 -9.79 -12.34
N GLU A 15 20.27 -9.57 -12.01
CA GLU A 15 21.11 -10.57 -11.35
C GLU A 15 20.54 -10.93 -9.96
N PHE A 16 20.18 -9.92 -9.17
CA PHE A 16 19.53 -10.12 -7.86
C PHE A 16 18.23 -10.92 -7.98
N VAL A 17 17.36 -10.57 -8.93
CA VAL A 17 16.06 -11.23 -9.14
C VAL A 17 16.21 -12.66 -9.62
N SER A 18 17.25 -12.95 -10.42
CA SER A 18 17.51 -14.30 -10.96
C SER A 18 18.18 -15.22 -9.93
N GLY A 19 18.77 -14.65 -8.88
CA GLY A 19 19.46 -15.36 -7.81
C GLY A 19 18.58 -15.70 -6.60
N PRO A 20 19.16 -16.32 -5.56
CA PRO A 20 18.46 -16.54 -4.29
C PRO A 20 18.21 -15.21 -3.57
N ARG A 21 16.95 -14.97 -3.17
CA ARG A 21 16.52 -13.77 -2.42
C ARG A 21 16.90 -13.85 -0.95
N VAL A 22 18.20 -13.74 -0.68
CA VAL A 22 18.78 -13.76 0.66
C VAL A 22 19.44 -12.43 1.00
N ILE A 23 19.64 -12.16 2.29
CA ILE A 23 20.21 -10.89 2.78
C ILE A 23 21.58 -10.57 2.15
N GLN A 24 22.42 -11.57 1.88
CA GLN A 24 23.72 -11.35 1.24
C GLN A 24 23.59 -10.81 -0.18
N ALA A 25 22.62 -11.30 -0.96
CA ALA A 25 22.36 -10.83 -2.32
C ALA A 25 21.79 -9.40 -2.30
N ALA A 26 20.96 -9.09 -1.31
CA ALA A 26 20.46 -7.73 -1.12
C ALA A 26 21.58 -6.75 -0.78
N HIS A 27 22.48 -7.11 0.14
CA HIS A 27 23.66 -6.28 0.43
C HIS A 27 24.55 -6.09 -0.81
N GLN A 28 24.81 -7.14 -1.59
CA GLN A 28 25.58 -7.02 -2.83
C GLN A 28 24.96 -6.05 -3.84
N LEU A 29 23.63 -6.03 -3.96
CA LEU A 29 22.92 -5.07 -4.80
C LEU A 29 23.03 -3.65 -4.21
N LEU A 30 22.76 -3.50 -2.91
CA LEU A 30 22.72 -2.20 -2.23
C LEU A 30 24.09 -1.54 -2.07
N ASP A 31 25.17 -2.34 -2.00
CA ASP A 31 26.56 -1.88 -2.00
C ASP A 31 26.96 -1.29 -3.36
N GLN A 32 26.36 -1.78 -4.45
CA GLN A 32 26.59 -1.25 -5.80
C GLN A 32 25.67 -0.08 -6.12
N PHE A 33 24.41 -0.18 -5.75
CA PHE A 33 23.38 0.82 -5.99
C PHE A 33 22.51 0.98 -4.75
N SER A 34 22.61 2.14 -4.10
CA SER A 34 21.72 2.48 -2.99
C SER A 34 20.25 2.39 -3.42
N LEU A 35 19.36 2.16 -2.45
CA LEU A 35 17.92 2.06 -2.72
C LEU A 35 17.37 3.30 -3.45
N ARG A 36 17.87 4.48 -3.07
CA ARG A 36 17.60 5.75 -3.78
C ARG A 36 17.97 5.67 -5.26
N GLN A 37 19.17 5.20 -5.59
CA GLN A 37 19.63 5.09 -6.98
C GLN A 37 18.79 4.10 -7.79
N LEU A 38 18.32 3.01 -7.16
CA LEU A 38 17.40 2.07 -7.81
C LEU A 38 16.03 2.73 -8.11
N CYS A 39 15.49 3.50 -7.17
CA CYS A 39 14.27 4.29 -7.37
C CYS A 39 14.43 5.36 -8.47
N GLU A 40 15.54 6.10 -8.47
CA GLU A 40 15.86 7.11 -9.51
C GLU A 40 16.05 6.47 -10.89
N ALA A 41 16.71 5.31 -10.96
CA ALA A 41 16.86 4.54 -12.18
C ALA A 41 15.48 4.11 -12.72
N LEU A 42 14.60 3.59 -11.86
CA LEU A 42 13.27 3.15 -12.23
C LEU A 42 12.39 4.32 -12.73
N ALA A 43 12.46 5.48 -12.07
CA ALA A 43 11.69 6.67 -12.48
C ALA A 43 12.01 7.15 -13.91
N THR A 44 13.17 6.79 -14.45
CA THR A 44 13.64 7.21 -15.78
C THR A 44 13.86 6.03 -16.74
N ALA A 45 13.40 4.83 -16.38
CA ALA A 45 13.62 3.62 -17.15
C ALA A 45 12.63 3.42 -18.30
N PRO A 46 13.10 2.97 -19.47
CA PRO A 46 12.23 2.41 -20.49
C PRO A 46 11.58 1.12 -19.95
N ALA A 47 10.50 0.68 -20.60
CA ALA A 47 9.71 -0.46 -20.15
C ALA A 47 10.52 -1.77 -20.01
N GLU A 48 11.58 -1.95 -20.81
CA GLU A 48 12.48 -3.11 -20.78
C GLU A 48 13.37 -3.15 -19.52
N ASP A 49 13.89 -2.00 -19.09
CA ASP A 49 14.75 -1.87 -17.91
C ASP A 49 13.94 -1.74 -16.62
N ALA A 50 12.66 -1.35 -16.72
CA ALA A 50 11.79 -1.11 -15.57
C ALA A 50 11.40 -2.42 -14.85
N GLU A 51 11.17 -3.51 -15.58
CA GLU A 51 10.67 -4.77 -14.99
C GLU A 51 11.66 -5.42 -14.01
N PRO A 52 12.97 -5.55 -14.33
CA PRO A 52 13.96 -6.02 -13.37
C PRO A 52 14.05 -5.14 -12.13
N LEU A 53 13.98 -3.81 -12.31
CA LEU A 53 14.03 -2.84 -11.22
C LEU A 53 12.82 -2.96 -10.29
N ILE A 54 11.61 -3.07 -10.84
CA ILE A 54 10.38 -3.31 -10.06
C ILE A 54 10.50 -4.61 -9.27
N SER A 55 10.88 -5.70 -9.95
CA SER A 55 11.03 -7.02 -9.34
C SER A 55 12.09 -7.03 -8.23
N ALA A 56 13.20 -6.31 -8.41
CA ALA A 56 14.22 -6.18 -7.40
C ALA A 56 13.74 -5.38 -6.19
N LEU A 57 13.04 -4.25 -6.39
CA LEU A 57 12.47 -3.47 -5.30
C LEU A 57 11.41 -4.27 -4.52
N GLU A 58 10.55 -5.03 -5.19
CA GLU A 58 9.62 -5.95 -4.53
C GLU A 58 10.37 -6.99 -3.69
N GLY A 59 11.41 -7.62 -4.25
CA GLY A 59 12.25 -8.60 -3.57
C GLY A 59 12.99 -8.04 -2.35
N LEU A 60 13.54 -6.83 -2.46
CA LEU A 60 14.17 -6.11 -1.36
C LEU A 60 13.16 -5.81 -0.24
N GLY A 61 11.91 -5.47 -0.58
CA GLY A 61 10.84 -5.28 0.39
C GLY A 61 10.43 -6.56 1.15
N GLU A 62 10.77 -7.74 0.63
CA GLU A 62 10.53 -9.01 1.34
C GLU A 62 11.52 -9.22 2.50
N ILE A 63 12.72 -8.66 2.41
CA ILE A 63 13.83 -8.85 3.34
C ILE A 63 13.70 -7.87 4.52
N GLU A 64 13.51 -8.40 5.73
CA GLU A 64 13.15 -7.62 6.91
C GLU A 64 14.18 -6.54 7.26
N GLU A 65 15.47 -6.87 7.15
CA GLU A 65 16.59 -5.99 7.46
C GLU A 65 16.68 -4.79 6.49
N VAL A 66 16.13 -4.92 5.28
CA VAL A 66 16.17 -3.89 4.23
C VAL A 66 14.94 -2.98 4.29
N ARG A 67 13.82 -3.43 4.86
CA ARG A 67 12.55 -2.67 4.92
C ARG A 67 12.70 -1.27 5.50
N ALA A 68 13.60 -1.12 6.48
CA ALA A 68 13.87 0.16 7.12
C ALA A 68 14.38 1.24 6.15
N LEU A 69 15.01 0.86 5.04
CA LEU A 69 15.52 1.77 4.02
C LEU A 69 14.39 2.38 3.16
N PHE A 70 13.25 1.69 3.03
CA PHE A 70 12.12 2.15 2.19
C PHE A 70 11.36 3.35 2.80
N VAL A 71 11.60 3.66 4.06
CA VAL A 71 10.96 4.77 4.78
C VAL A 71 11.90 5.96 4.98
N GLU A 72 13.11 5.93 4.40
CA GLU A 72 14.01 7.07 4.36
C GLU A 72 13.46 8.18 3.44
N GLU A 73 13.77 9.44 3.74
CA GLU A 73 13.20 10.62 3.06
C GLU A 73 13.30 10.58 1.53
N ASP A 74 14.45 10.15 0.99
CA ASP A 74 14.66 10.07 -0.45
C ASP A 74 13.76 9.00 -1.12
N VAL A 75 13.51 7.89 -0.43
CA VAL A 75 12.64 6.81 -0.93
C VAL A 75 11.17 7.16 -0.71
N LYS A 76 10.84 7.84 0.39
CA LYS A 76 9.51 8.39 0.65
C LYS A 76 9.05 9.28 -0.50
N ALA A 77 9.90 10.17 -1.00
CA ALA A 77 9.58 11.02 -2.14
C ALA A 77 9.21 10.20 -3.40
N PHE A 78 9.94 9.11 -3.66
CA PHE A 78 9.61 8.17 -4.73
C PHE A 78 8.26 7.49 -4.52
N LEU A 79 7.97 6.99 -3.31
CA LEU A 79 6.68 6.35 -2.99
C LEU A 79 5.51 7.32 -3.17
N THR A 80 5.65 8.56 -2.71
CA THR A 80 4.63 9.61 -2.86
C THR A 80 4.40 9.98 -4.32
N GLN A 81 5.44 10.03 -5.16
CA GLN A 81 5.26 10.28 -6.60
C GLN A 81 4.65 9.05 -7.30
N GLY A 82 5.03 7.84 -6.84
CA GLY A 82 4.61 6.58 -7.42
C GLY A 82 3.10 6.33 -7.36
N VAL A 83 2.38 6.84 -6.35
CA VAL A 83 0.90 6.68 -6.28
C VAL A 83 0.14 7.43 -7.37
N SER A 84 0.76 8.42 -8.01
CA SER A 84 0.17 9.18 -9.12
C SER A 84 0.78 8.81 -10.47
N ALA A 85 1.68 7.82 -10.50
CA ALA A 85 2.35 7.38 -11.72
C ALA A 85 1.52 6.35 -12.50
N GLY A 86 2.15 5.69 -13.47
CA GLY A 86 1.54 4.61 -14.25
C GLY A 86 1.20 3.39 -13.39
N PRO A 87 0.30 2.51 -13.88
CA PRO A 87 -0.26 1.38 -13.11
C PRO A 87 0.80 0.49 -12.45
N ARG A 88 1.89 0.20 -13.17
CA ARG A 88 3.02 -0.59 -12.64
C ARG A 88 3.65 0.01 -11.38
N LEU A 89 3.87 1.32 -11.35
CA LEU A 89 4.45 2.00 -10.19
C LEU A 89 3.46 2.10 -9.04
N ARG A 90 2.17 2.36 -9.32
CA ARG A 90 1.13 2.34 -8.30
C ARG A 90 1.03 0.96 -7.64
N GLY A 91 1.07 -0.10 -8.44
CA GLY A 91 1.12 -1.48 -7.97
C GLY A 91 2.35 -1.80 -7.12
N LEU A 92 3.55 -1.35 -7.54
CA LEU A 92 4.77 -1.49 -6.74
C LEU A 92 4.62 -0.78 -5.38
N VAL A 93 4.17 0.47 -5.36
CA VAL A 93 3.98 1.23 -4.11
C VAL A 93 2.98 0.53 -3.19
N ALA A 94 1.85 0.07 -3.73
CA ALA A 94 0.84 -0.65 -2.94
C ALA A 94 1.41 -1.94 -2.31
N LYS A 95 2.16 -2.74 -3.08
CA LYS A 95 2.82 -3.96 -2.59
C LYS A 95 3.89 -3.66 -1.53
N LEU A 96 4.70 -2.62 -1.73
CA LEU A 96 5.72 -2.21 -0.77
C LEU A 96 5.07 -1.78 0.55
N LEU A 97 4.05 -0.92 0.51
CA LEU A 97 3.28 -0.55 1.70
C LEU A 97 2.69 -1.78 2.40
N ALA A 98 2.17 -2.75 1.63
CA ALA A 98 1.65 -4.01 2.18
C ALA A 98 2.71 -4.87 2.85
N ARG A 99 3.97 -4.84 2.38
CA ARG A 99 5.08 -5.56 3.02
C ARG A 99 5.58 -4.84 4.26
N LEU A 100 5.74 -3.52 4.20
CA LEU A 100 6.19 -2.69 5.32
C LEU A 100 5.20 -2.79 6.48
N ALA A 101 3.89 -2.74 6.23
CA ALA A 101 2.87 -2.79 7.27
C ALA A 101 2.79 -4.13 8.03
N LYS A 102 3.50 -5.18 7.61
CA LYS A 102 3.47 -6.51 8.28
C LYS A 102 4.27 -6.58 9.59
N ALA A 103 5.10 -5.58 9.89
CA ALA A 103 5.91 -5.56 11.11
C ALA A 103 5.58 -4.32 11.95
N GLU A 104 5.46 -4.49 13.26
CA GLU A 104 5.12 -3.40 14.19
C GLU A 104 6.10 -2.22 14.12
N ALA A 105 7.42 -2.50 14.09
CA ALA A 105 8.44 -1.48 13.98
C ALA A 105 8.29 -0.65 12.69
N MET A 106 7.89 -1.29 11.60
CA MET A 106 7.64 -0.61 10.32
C MET A 106 6.30 0.12 10.33
N ALA A 107 5.26 -0.39 10.98
CA ALA A 107 3.99 0.33 11.13
C ALA A 107 4.19 1.66 11.88
N ASN A 108 5.03 1.69 12.91
CA ASN A 108 5.43 2.93 13.59
C ASN A 108 6.11 3.91 12.61
N ARG A 109 7.10 3.44 11.85
CA ARG A 109 7.79 4.29 10.86
C ARG A 109 6.88 4.77 9.73
N LEU A 110 5.93 3.95 9.28
CA LEU A 110 4.93 4.34 8.28
C LEU A 110 4.01 5.44 8.80
N LEU A 111 3.61 5.38 10.07
CA LEU A 111 2.83 6.43 10.74
C LEU A 111 3.64 7.72 10.84
N GLU A 112 4.87 7.66 11.36
CA GLU A 112 5.78 8.81 11.50
C GLU A 112 6.06 9.49 10.15
N ALA A 113 6.26 8.68 9.11
CA ALA A 113 6.51 9.15 7.75
C ALA A 113 5.24 9.53 6.98
N THR A 114 4.05 9.47 7.61
CA THR A 114 2.73 9.71 6.99
C THR A 114 2.49 8.90 5.71
N LEU A 115 3.08 7.70 5.62
CA LEU A 115 3.02 6.84 4.43
C LEU A 115 1.73 6.02 4.35
N PHE A 116 1.00 5.84 5.46
CA PHE A 116 -0.35 5.24 5.41
C PHE A 116 -1.34 6.09 4.61
N ASP A 117 -1.11 7.41 4.51
CA ASP A 117 -1.99 8.29 3.74
C ASP A 117 -1.92 7.98 2.23
N LEU A 118 -0.83 7.38 1.76
CA LEU A 118 -0.68 6.90 0.39
C LEU A 118 -1.64 5.76 0.04
N CYS A 119 -2.19 5.05 1.02
CA CYS A 119 -3.18 4.01 0.78
C CYS A 119 -4.50 4.58 0.24
N GLU A 120 -4.86 5.84 0.52
CA GLU A 120 -6.13 6.41 0.06
C GLU A 120 -6.27 6.42 -1.47
N PRO A 121 -5.39 7.06 -2.25
CA PRO A 121 -5.50 7.04 -3.70
C PRO A 121 -5.37 5.62 -4.29
N LEU A 122 -4.57 4.75 -3.66
CA LEU A 122 -4.35 3.38 -4.13
C LEU A 122 -5.56 2.47 -3.90
N LEU A 123 -6.30 2.66 -2.81
CA LEU A 123 -7.56 1.94 -2.55
C LEU A 123 -8.66 2.29 -3.55
N LEU A 124 -8.59 3.50 -4.11
CA LEU A 124 -9.54 4.02 -5.09
C LEU A 124 -9.08 3.80 -6.53
N ASP A 125 -8.00 3.04 -6.72
CA ASP A 125 -7.49 2.71 -8.05
C ASP A 125 -8.49 1.84 -8.83
N GLU A 126 -8.57 2.09 -10.12
CA GLU A 126 -9.39 1.29 -11.04
C GLU A 126 -8.82 -0.12 -11.20
N GLU A 127 -7.49 -0.28 -11.11
CA GLU A 127 -6.83 -1.56 -11.19
C GLU A 127 -7.01 -2.36 -9.90
N THR A 128 -7.81 -3.43 -9.99
CA THR A 128 -8.15 -4.30 -8.84
C THR A 128 -6.92 -4.76 -8.06
N GLY A 129 -5.83 -5.18 -8.74
CA GLY A 129 -4.62 -5.65 -8.07
C GLY A 129 -3.92 -4.57 -7.23
N VAL A 130 -3.98 -3.30 -7.66
CA VAL A 130 -3.44 -2.16 -6.89
C VAL A 130 -4.30 -1.92 -5.65
N ALA A 131 -5.62 -1.87 -5.82
CA ALA A 131 -6.57 -1.66 -4.73
C ALA A 131 -6.51 -2.78 -3.68
N GLU A 132 -6.40 -4.04 -4.11
CA GLU A 132 -6.24 -5.20 -3.22
C GLU A 132 -4.94 -5.15 -2.43
N ALA A 133 -3.82 -4.81 -3.07
CA ALA A 133 -2.54 -4.65 -2.37
C ALA A 133 -2.60 -3.51 -1.34
N ALA A 134 -3.26 -2.39 -1.67
CA ALA A 134 -3.48 -1.29 -0.74
C ALA A 134 -4.37 -1.71 0.45
N ALA A 135 -5.44 -2.49 0.20
CA ALA A 135 -6.27 -3.05 1.25
C ALA A 135 -5.47 -3.99 2.17
N GLN A 136 -4.59 -4.82 1.61
CA GLN A 136 -3.69 -5.66 2.40
C GLN A 136 -2.75 -4.84 3.28
N ALA A 137 -2.26 -3.69 2.80
CA ALA A 137 -1.44 -2.78 3.60
C ALA A 137 -2.22 -2.22 4.79
N VAL A 138 -3.46 -1.78 4.55
CA VAL A 138 -4.36 -1.29 5.60
C VAL A 138 -4.64 -2.37 6.65
N LEU A 139 -5.00 -3.58 6.22
CA LEU A 139 -5.32 -4.69 7.13
C LEU A 139 -4.10 -5.20 7.88
N ALA A 140 -2.91 -5.20 7.26
CA ALA A 140 -1.66 -5.52 7.93
C ALA A 140 -1.32 -4.46 9.00
N GLY A 141 -1.48 -3.17 8.66
CA GLY A 141 -1.26 -2.06 9.57
C GLY A 141 -2.20 -2.07 10.77
N ALA A 142 -3.48 -2.40 10.55
CA ALA A 142 -4.51 -2.43 11.59
C ALA A 142 -4.24 -3.42 12.74
N LYS A 143 -3.31 -4.37 12.56
CA LYS A 143 -2.86 -5.30 13.61
C LYS A 143 -1.99 -4.62 14.67
N TRP A 144 -1.48 -3.42 14.38
CA TRP A 144 -0.53 -2.70 15.22
C TRP A 144 -1.13 -1.40 15.73
N PRO A 145 -0.81 -0.96 16.96
CA PRO A 145 -1.34 0.29 17.52
C PRO A 145 -1.07 1.52 16.63
N ALA A 146 0.13 1.64 16.07
CA ALA A 146 0.48 2.75 15.17
C ALA A 146 -0.34 2.75 13.87
N GLY A 147 -0.63 1.57 13.33
CA GLY A 147 -1.50 1.47 12.16
C GLY A 147 -2.94 1.82 12.51
N GLN A 148 -3.47 1.35 13.64
CA GLN A 148 -4.81 1.76 14.10
C GLN A 148 -4.92 3.29 14.27
N GLN A 149 -3.89 3.93 14.83
CA GLN A 149 -3.83 5.38 14.93
C GLN A 149 -3.91 6.07 13.56
N ALA A 150 -3.21 5.58 12.54
CA ALA A 150 -3.29 6.15 11.18
C ALA A 150 -4.65 5.90 10.51
N LEU A 151 -5.22 4.70 10.71
CA LEU A 151 -6.36 4.21 9.94
C LEU A 151 -7.70 4.71 10.50
N VAL A 152 -7.87 4.66 11.82
CA VAL A 152 -9.10 5.05 12.51
C VAL A 152 -8.90 6.20 13.50
N GLY A 153 -7.67 6.43 13.98
CA GLY A 153 -7.32 7.59 14.81
C GLY A 153 -7.02 8.87 14.02
N VAL A 154 -6.50 9.90 14.68
CA VAL A 154 -6.13 11.16 14.01
C VAL A 154 -4.74 11.02 13.38
N SER A 155 -4.66 11.06 12.05
CA SER A 155 -3.38 11.05 11.33
C SER A 155 -2.64 12.38 11.52
N PRO A 156 -1.35 12.38 11.90
CA PRO A 156 -0.56 13.60 12.04
C PRO A 156 -0.44 14.44 10.75
N GLY A 157 -0.49 13.80 9.58
CA GLY A 157 -0.28 14.48 8.30
C GLY A 157 -1.52 15.21 7.77
N THR A 158 -2.71 14.65 7.97
CA THR A 158 -3.96 15.16 7.38
C THR A 158 -4.96 15.67 8.40
N GLY A 159 -4.77 15.38 9.69
CA GLY A 159 -5.72 15.72 10.75
C GLY A 159 -7.01 14.89 10.74
N ALA A 160 -7.13 13.92 9.84
CA ALA A 160 -8.26 13.00 9.73
C ALA A 160 -7.75 11.56 9.53
N SER A 161 -8.51 10.57 10.00
CA SER A 161 -8.17 9.16 9.79
C SER A 161 -8.33 8.77 8.33
N LEU A 162 -7.62 7.72 7.87
CA LEU A 162 -7.87 7.16 6.53
C LEU A 162 -9.34 6.79 6.34
N ALA A 163 -9.95 6.15 7.34
CA ALA A 163 -11.36 5.79 7.33
C ALA A 163 -12.29 7.01 7.19
N GLU A 164 -12.04 8.11 7.91
CA GLU A 164 -12.84 9.35 7.79
C GLU A 164 -12.77 9.93 6.38
N ARG A 165 -11.56 10.00 5.80
CA ARG A 165 -11.37 10.52 4.44
C ARG A 165 -12.09 9.66 3.41
N LEU A 166 -11.93 8.34 3.48
CA LEU A 166 -12.64 7.40 2.61
C LEU A 166 -14.16 7.50 2.78
N GLN A 167 -14.65 7.60 4.03
CA GLN A 167 -16.07 7.69 4.32
C GLN A 167 -16.70 8.98 3.77
N SER A 168 -15.97 10.11 3.83
CA SER A 168 -16.42 11.39 3.27
C SER A 168 -16.60 11.34 1.75
N ARG A 169 -15.83 10.48 1.07
CA ARG A 169 -15.84 10.32 -0.38
C ARG A 169 -16.82 9.27 -0.89
N LEU A 170 -17.35 8.39 -0.03
CA LEU A 170 -18.31 7.34 -0.41
C LEU A 170 -19.48 7.81 -1.30
N PRO A 171 -20.11 8.98 -1.06
CA PRO A 171 -21.23 9.45 -1.90
C PRO A 171 -20.85 9.76 -3.35
N GLU A 172 -19.56 10.03 -3.60
CA GLU A 172 -19.03 10.42 -4.91
C GLU A 172 -18.39 9.24 -5.66
N MET A 173 -18.24 8.09 -5.00
CA MET A 173 -17.61 6.90 -5.59
C MET A 173 -18.56 6.15 -6.51
N SER A 174 -18.01 5.58 -7.59
CA SER A 174 -18.68 4.54 -8.36
C SER A 174 -18.84 3.25 -7.54
N ASP A 175 -19.75 2.37 -7.97
CA ASP A 175 -20.16 1.20 -7.18
C ASP A 175 -18.99 0.30 -6.79
N VAL A 176 -18.05 0.05 -7.70
CA VAL A 176 -16.93 -0.89 -7.46
C VAL A 176 -15.99 -0.40 -6.35
N PRO A 177 -15.37 0.80 -6.42
CA PRO A 177 -14.61 1.35 -5.30
C PRO A 177 -15.45 1.48 -4.03
N ARG A 178 -16.71 1.92 -4.13
CA ARG A 178 -17.60 2.06 -2.97
C ARG A 178 -17.76 0.74 -2.22
N ILE A 179 -18.07 -0.36 -2.92
CA ILE A 179 -18.19 -1.70 -2.35
C ILE A 179 -16.88 -2.14 -1.69
N ARG A 180 -15.74 -1.93 -2.36
CA ARG A 180 -14.42 -2.29 -1.82
C ARG A 180 -14.10 -1.54 -0.52
N ILE A 181 -14.41 -0.26 -0.44
CA ILE A 181 -14.18 0.53 0.78
C ILE A 181 -15.10 0.07 1.91
N LEU A 182 -16.38 -0.21 1.63
CA LEU A 182 -17.30 -0.75 2.63
C LEU A 182 -16.84 -2.14 3.11
N ALA A 183 -16.35 -2.97 2.19
CA ALA A 183 -15.75 -4.27 2.51
C ALA A 183 -14.56 -4.11 3.47
N LEU A 184 -13.67 -3.16 3.16
CA LEU A 184 -12.52 -2.84 3.97
C LEU A 184 -12.91 -2.36 5.38
N PHE A 185 -13.97 -1.56 5.52
CA PHE A 185 -14.46 -1.13 6.84
C PHE A 185 -14.95 -2.31 7.69
N VAL A 186 -15.67 -3.25 7.10
CA VAL A 186 -16.08 -4.49 7.80
C VAL A 186 -14.85 -5.27 8.27
N GLN A 187 -13.87 -5.47 7.39
CA GLN A 187 -12.64 -6.20 7.73
C GLN A 187 -11.79 -5.47 8.79
N LEU A 188 -11.72 -4.14 8.74
CA LEU A 188 -11.05 -3.31 9.75
C LEU A 188 -11.74 -3.40 11.11
N GLY A 189 -13.08 -3.37 11.14
CA GLY A 189 -13.85 -3.58 12.36
C GLY A 189 -13.61 -4.96 12.97
N ARG A 190 -13.46 -6.00 12.14
CA ARG A 190 -13.12 -7.35 12.63
C ARG A 190 -11.69 -7.46 13.14
N ALA A 191 -10.77 -6.62 12.67
CA ALA A 191 -9.36 -6.69 13.04
C ALA A 191 -9.11 -6.28 14.50
N SER A 192 -9.90 -5.34 15.06
CA SER A 192 -9.84 -5.00 16.48
C SER A 192 -11.15 -4.41 17.02
N PRO A 193 -11.52 -4.68 18.29
CA PRO A 193 -12.66 -4.05 18.94
C PRO A 193 -12.59 -2.52 18.95
N GLU A 194 -11.39 -1.95 19.05
CA GLU A 194 -11.16 -0.51 19.02
C GLU A 194 -11.51 0.08 17.64
N SER A 195 -11.02 -0.55 16.57
CA SER A 195 -11.40 -0.17 15.20
C SER A 195 -12.90 -0.31 14.97
N PHE A 196 -13.51 -1.38 15.48
CA PHE A 196 -14.97 -1.58 15.38
C PHE A 196 -15.72 -0.42 16.03
N ALA A 197 -15.43 -0.10 17.29
CA ALA A 197 -16.12 0.94 18.04
C ALA A 197 -16.00 2.31 17.37
N VAL A 198 -14.81 2.64 16.83
CA VAL A 198 -14.60 3.90 16.10
C VAL A 198 -15.41 3.92 14.79
N LEU A 199 -15.36 2.84 13.99
CA LEU A 199 -16.09 2.75 12.73
C LEU A 199 -17.61 2.75 12.94
N GLU A 200 -18.09 2.08 13.98
CA GLU A 200 -19.50 2.08 14.40
C GLU A 200 -19.95 3.48 14.80
N SER A 201 -19.22 4.15 15.70
CA SER A 201 -19.57 5.51 16.16
C SER A 201 -19.61 6.56 15.05
N ARG A 202 -18.91 6.30 13.93
CA ARG A 202 -18.90 7.16 12.74
C ARG A 202 -19.95 6.76 11.71
N GLY A 203 -20.75 5.72 11.93
CA GLY A 203 -21.75 5.22 10.98
C GLY A 203 -21.13 4.57 9.73
N ALA A 204 -19.86 4.16 9.77
CA ALA A 204 -19.21 3.50 8.64
C ALA A 204 -19.79 2.09 8.41
N LEU A 205 -20.09 1.37 9.49
CA LEU A 205 -20.72 0.04 9.43
C LEU A 205 -22.20 0.10 9.06
N GLU A 206 -22.92 1.14 9.48
CA GLU A 206 -24.31 1.37 9.07
C GLU A 206 -24.40 1.59 7.55
N LYS A 207 -23.53 2.45 6.99
CA LYS A 207 -23.42 2.63 5.53
C LYS A 207 -23.05 1.35 4.79
N ALA A 208 -22.21 0.52 5.41
CA ALA A 208 -21.92 -0.81 4.88
C ALA A 208 -23.23 -1.58 4.79
N LEU A 209 -23.94 -1.78 5.90
CA LEU A 209 -25.23 -2.50 5.99
C LEU A 209 -26.29 -1.96 5.04
N GLU A 210 -26.46 -0.65 4.91
CA GLU A 210 -27.40 -0.02 3.96
C GLU A 210 -27.13 -0.44 2.52
N SER A 211 -25.85 -0.65 2.17
CA SER A 211 -25.46 -1.12 0.83
C SER A 211 -25.85 -2.59 0.58
N PHE A 212 -26.10 -3.38 1.62
CA PHE A 212 -26.65 -4.76 1.52
C PHE A 212 -28.16 -4.76 1.28
N ILE A 213 -28.86 -3.70 1.70
CA ILE A 213 -30.32 -3.56 1.57
C ILE A 213 -30.69 -2.88 0.22
N THR A 214 -29.74 -2.75 -0.70
CA THR A 214 -30.02 -2.20 -2.05
C THR A 214 -30.76 -3.24 -2.90
N GLU A 215 -31.55 -2.81 -3.90
CA GLU A 215 -32.20 -3.75 -4.83
C GLU A 215 -31.25 -4.31 -5.90
N ASP A 216 -30.01 -3.83 -5.94
CA ASP A 216 -29.01 -4.26 -6.92
C ASP A 216 -28.44 -5.64 -6.56
N LEU A 217 -28.66 -6.61 -7.45
CA LEU A 217 -28.31 -8.01 -7.25
C LEU A 217 -26.78 -8.24 -7.17
N LEU A 218 -25.98 -7.43 -7.89
CA LEU A 218 -24.51 -7.51 -7.87
C LEU A 218 -23.98 -6.96 -6.55
N LEU A 219 -24.57 -5.87 -6.06
CA LEU A 219 -24.30 -5.35 -4.72
C LEU A 219 -24.64 -6.40 -3.66
N LYS A 220 -25.80 -7.05 -3.74
CA LYS A 220 -26.17 -8.14 -2.81
C LYS A 220 -25.20 -9.31 -2.83
N LEU A 221 -24.78 -9.78 -4.00
CA LEU A 221 -23.85 -10.93 -4.12
C LEU A 221 -22.50 -10.64 -3.47
N ASN A 222 -21.89 -9.49 -3.79
CA ASN A 222 -20.62 -9.06 -3.18
C ASN A 222 -20.76 -8.83 -1.67
N ALA A 223 -21.93 -8.39 -1.23
CA ALA A 223 -22.21 -8.16 0.18
C ALA A 223 -22.42 -9.49 0.93
N VAL A 224 -23.05 -10.51 0.33
CA VAL A 224 -23.14 -11.85 0.93
C VAL A 224 -21.74 -12.48 1.11
N GLU A 225 -20.85 -12.37 0.11
CA GLU A 225 -19.46 -12.81 0.26
C GLU A 225 -18.71 -12.11 1.40
N LEU A 226 -19.09 -10.87 1.71
CA LEU A 226 -18.58 -10.07 2.83
C LEU A 226 -19.06 -10.55 4.21
N MET A 227 -20.20 -11.24 4.28
CA MET A 227 -20.70 -11.84 5.53
C MET A 227 -20.15 -13.25 5.78
N ASP A 228 -19.81 -13.98 4.71
CA ASP A 228 -19.36 -15.37 4.77
C ASP A 228 -17.82 -15.52 4.96
N ALA A 229 -17.03 -14.52 4.55
CA ALA A 229 -15.60 -14.41 4.87
C ALA A 229 -15.39 -13.94 6.32
#